data_AF-A0A3M2Y1L0-F1
#
_entry.id   AF-A0A3M2Y1L0-F1
#
_cell.length_a   1.000
_cell.length_b   1.000
_cell.length_c   1.000
_cell.angle_alpha   90.00
_cell.angle_beta   90.00
_cell.angle_gamma   90.00
#
_symmetry.space_group_name_H-M   'P 1'
#
loop_
_entity.id
_entity.type
_entity.pdbx_description
1 polymer ?
#
loop_
_entity_poly.entity_id
_entity_poly.type
_entity_poly.pdbx_seq_one_letter_code
_entity_poly.pdbx_strand_id
1 'polypeptide(L)'
;MMTEERERVERILAEVHDDFGMIRVLEVDDYRFLEFGDAIEQSCTFTADPSWLEYDYTRAMLIGALCHEAPESALFLGLGAGTLTQACMKFLPLEDVEVIELRPD
;
A
#
# COMPACT_ATOMS: atom_id res chain seq x y z
N MET A 1 29.02 21.03 -4.29
CA MET A 1 28.91 19.92 -3.33
C MET A 1 28.11 18.85 -4.05
N MET A 2 28.78 17.86 -4.63
CA MET A 2 28.09 16.77 -5.31
C MET A 2 27.53 15.86 -4.22
N THR A 3 26.21 15.73 -4.17
CA THR A 3 25.53 14.72 -3.35
C THR A 3 25.90 13.37 -3.92
N GLU A 4 26.59 12.53 -3.15
CA GLU A 4 26.78 11.12 -3.51
C GLU A 4 25.39 10.48 -3.59
N GLU A 5 24.99 10.05 -4.79
CA GLU A 5 23.85 9.16 -4.97
C GLU A 5 24.20 7.86 -4.23
N ARG A 6 23.65 7.68 -3.04
CA ARG A 6 23.72 6.38 -2.36
C ARG A 6 23.02 5.37 -3.24
N GLU A 7 23.75 4.33 -3.62
CA GLU A 7 23.19 3.20 -4.37
C GLU A 7 22.05 2.60 -3.54
N ARG A 8 20.82 2.66 -4.07
CA ARG A 8 19.64 2.11 -3.41
C ARG A 8 19.77 0.58 -3.42
N VAL A 9 20.02 -0.01 -2.25
CA VAL A 9 20.12 -1.46 -2.12
C VAL A 9 18.72 -2.04 -2.00
N GLU A 10 18.28 -2.75 -3.02
CA GLU A 10 17.01 -3.46 -3.02
C GLU A 10 17.18 -4.84 -2.37
N ARG A 11 16.36 -5.11 -1.36
CA ARG A 11 16.31 -6.41 -0.69
C ARG A 11 14.97 -7.07 -0.93
N ILE A 12 14.97 -8.25 -1.54
CA ILE A 12 13.77 -9.09 -1.66
C ILE A 12 13.43 -9.66 -0.28
N LEU A 13 12.24 -9.34 0.23
CA LEU A 13 11.70 -9.87 1.48
C LEU A 13 10.84 -11.11 1.24
N ALA A 14 10.03 -11.08 0.17
CA ALA A 14 9.17 -12.18 -0.23
C ALA A 14 9.04 -12.20 -1.76
N GLU A 15 8.89 -13.40 -2.31
CA GLU A 15 8.56 -13.63 -3.71
C GLU A 15 7.62 -14.84 -3.78
N VAL A 16 6.48 -14.64 -4.44
CA VAL A 16 5.42 -15.63 -4.61
C VAL A 16 5.03 -15.64 -6.08
N HIS A 17 4.62 -16.80 -6.59
CA HIS A 17 4.07 -16.91 -7.93
C HIS A 17 2.74 -17.62 -7.85
N ASP A 18 1.68 -16.97 -8.35
CA ASP A 18 0.32 -17.51 -8.42
C ASP A 18 -0.14 -17.63 -9.89
N ASP A 19 -1.43 -17.87 -10.10
CA ASP A 19 -2.03 -17.99 -11.43
C ASP A 19 -2.05 -16.67 -12.24
N PHE A 20 -1.86 -15.53 -11.56
CA PHE A 20 -1.83 -14.19 -12.17
C PHE A 20 -0.41 -13.67 -12.40
N GLY A 21 0.61 -14.38 -11.90
CA GLY A 21 2.02 -14.11 -12.13
C GLY A 21 2.80 -13.90 -10.83
N MET A 22 3.95 -13.25 -10.96
CA MET A 22 4.83 -13.00 -9.80
C MET A 22 4.26 -11.89 -8.90
N ILE A 23 4.45 -12.06 -7.59
CA ILE A 23 4.28 -11.07 -6.52
C ILE A 23 5.62 -10.97 -5.80
N ARG A 24 6.10 -9.75 -5.57
CA ARG A 24 7.32 -9.51 -4.81
C ARG A 24 7.11 -8.43 -3.77
N VAL A 25 7.70 -8.64 -2.60
CA VAL A 25 7.88 -7.59 -1.60
C VAL A 25 9.35 -7.23 -1.54
N LEU A 26 9.66 -5.98 -1.86
CA LEU A 26 11.01 -5.41 -1.78
C LEU A 26 11.12 -4.49 -0.58
N GLU A 27 12.30 -4.38 0.00
CA GLU A 27 12.67 -3.39 1.01
C GLU A 27 13.79 -2.51 0.45
N VAL A 28 13.57 -1.20 0.50
CA VAL A 28 14.54 -0.19 0.06
C VAL A 28 14.49 0.98 1.03
N ASP A 29 15.60 1.23 1.72
CA ASP A 29 15.67 2.18 2.83
C ASP A 29 14.55 1.92 3.86
N ASP A 30 13.76 2.93 4.19
CA ASP A 30 12.65 2.85 5.15
C ASP A 30 11.31 2.39 4.51
N TYR A 31 11.33 1.94 3.25
CA TYR A 31 10.13 1.62 2.48
C TYR A 31 10.07 0.15 2.09
N ARG A 32 8.85 -0.35 1.98
CA ARG A 32 8.54 -1.65 1.38
C ARG A 32 7.62 -1.49 0.19
N PHE A 33 7.95 -2.17 -0.90
CA PHE A 33 7.22 -2.09 -2.16
C PHE A 33 6.57 -3.44 -2.43
N LEU A 34 5.31 -3.41 -2.86
CA LEU A 34 4.60 -4.56 -3.41
C LEU A 34 4.64 -4.42 -4.93
N GLU A 35 5.19 -5.41 -5.61
CA GLU A 35 5.27 -5.47 -7.07
C GLU A 35 4.50 -6.65 -7.61
N PHE A 36 3.86 -6.46 -8.77
CA PHE A 36 3.23 -7.54 -9.55
C PHE A 36 3.88 -7.67 -10.93
N GLY A 37 4.03 -8.91 -11.41
CA GLY A 37 4.53 -9.20 -12.75
C GLY A 37 5.98 -8.75 -12.97
N ASP A 38 6.26 -8.13 -14.13
CA ASP A 38 7.60 -7.65 -14.51
C ASP A 38 7.97 -6.34 -13.79
N ALA A 39 8.05 -6.38 -12.46
CA ALA A 39 8.47 -5.26 -11.59
C ALA A 39 7.57 -4.00 -11.71
N ILE A 40 6.25 -4.19 -11.84
CA ILE A 40 5.31 -3.08 -11.75
C ILE A 40 5.03 -2.82 -10.27
N GLU A 41 5.54 -1.68 -9.78
CA GLU A 41 5.26 -1.15 -8.45
C GLU A 41 3.74 -0.91 -8.29
N GLN A 42 3.11 -1.72 -7.45
CA GLN A 42 1.67 -1.65 -7.18
C GLN A 42 1.40 -0.74 -5.99
N SER A 43 2.17 -0.90 -4.91
CA SER A 43 2.07 -0.06 -3.72
C SER A 43 3.38 0.05 -2.94
N CYS A 44 3.45 1.04 -2.05
CA CYS A 44 4.59 1.37 -1.22
C CYS A 44 4.11 1.69 0.20
N THR A 45 4.82 1.15 1.17
CA THR A 45 4.58 1.31 2.59
C THR A 45 5.80 1.91 3.24
N PHE A 46 5.64 3.07 3.89
CA PHE A 46 6.64 3.59 4.80
C PHE A 46 6.62 2.78 6.10
N THR A 47 7.72 2.10 6.41
CA THR A 47 7.75 1.10 7.49
C THR A 47 7.51 1.68 8.88
N ALA A 48 7.90 2.93 9.12
CA ALA A 48 7.69 3.60 10.41
C ALA A 48 6.25 4.10 10.62
N ASP A 49 5.48 4.32 9.54
CA ASP A 49 4.06 4.64 9.61
C ASP A 49 3.30 4.02 8.42
N PRO A 50 2.74 2.80 8.57
CA PRO A 50 1.99 2.14 7.49
C PRO A 50 0.71 2.86 7.04
N SER A 51 0.26 3.88 7.77
CA SER A 51 -0.86 4.75 7.35
C SER A 51 -0.42 5.92 6.48
N TRP A 52 0.89 6.09 6.29
CA TRP A 52 1.44 7.09 5.38
C TRP A 52 1.15 6.70 3.93
N LEU A 53 0.47 7.59 3.22
CA LEU A 53 0.11 7.42 1.82
C LEU A 53 1.18 8.06 0.94
N GLU A 54 2.10 7.25 0.43
CA GLU A 54 3.26 7.72 -0.36
C GLU A 54 2.84 8.32 -1.71
N TYR A 55 1.87 7.69 -2.40
CA TYR A 55 1.43 8.17 -3.72
C TYR A 55 0.26 9.15 -3.66
N ASP A 56 0.29 10.14 -4.55
CA ASP A 56 -0.78 11.12 -4.71
C ASP A 56 -2.14 10.49 -4.99
N TYR A 57 -2.19 9.41 -5.77
CA TYR A 57 -3.48 8.79 -6.09
C TYR A 57 -4.16 8.20 -4.84
N THR A 58 -3.39 7.58 -3.93
CA THR A 58 -3.93 7.06 -2.67
C THR A 58 -4.39 8.18 -1.74
N ARG A 59 -3.66 9.31 -1.72
CA ARG A 59 -4.11 10.52 -1.00
C ARG A 59 -5.40 11.07 -1.57
N ALA A 60 -5.54 11.12 -2.90
CA ALA A 60 -6.74 11.61 -3.58
C ALA A 60 -7.96 10.72 -3.32
N MET A 61 -7.79 9.41 -3.11
CA MET A 61 -8.89 8.50 -2.75
C MET A 61 -9.56 8.89 -1.43
N LEU A 62 -8.86 9.56 -0.49
CA LEU A 62 -9.46 10.06 0.75
C LEU A 62 -10.50 11.17 0.53
N ILE A 63 -10.60 11.76 -0.67
CA ILE A 63 -11.69 12.71 -0.99
C ILE A 63 -13.07 12.06 -0.75
N GLY A 64 -13.19 10.75 -0.96
CA GLY A 64 -14.43 10.02 -0.67
C GLY A 64 -14.88 10.10 0.79
N ALA A 65 -13.95 10.28 1.74
CA ALA A 65 -14.28 10.45 3.16
C ALA A 65 -15.04 11.75 3.45
N LEU A 66 -14.97 12.75 2.56
CA LEU A 66 -15.73 13.99 2.69
C LEU A 66 -17.20 13.82 2.33
N CYS A 67 -17.58 12.69 1.73
CA CYS A 67 -18.96 12.43 1.31
C CYS A 67 -19.86 11.97 2.46
N HIS A 68 -19.30 11.65 3.63
CA HIS A 68 -20.04 11.18 4.79
C HIS A 68 -19.36 11.67 6.09
N GLU A 69 -20.11 12.32 6.98
CA GLU A 69 -19.55 12.97 8.18
C GLU A 69 -18.96 11.96 9.18
N ALA A 70 -19.59 10.80 9.34
CA ALA A 70 -19.16 9.74 10.24
C ALA A 70 -19.36 8.36 9.59
N PRO A 71 -18.49 7.93 8.66
CA PRO A 71 -18.63 6.63 8.02
C PRO A 71 -18.36 5.52 9.03
N GLU A 72 -19.30 4.58 9.19
CA GLU A 72 -19.19 3.44 10.09
C GLU A 72 -18.63 2.18 9.39
N SER A 73 -18.76 2.10 8.06
CA SER A 73 -18.27 0.97 7.27
C SER A 73 -17.46 1.41 6.05
N ALA A 74 -16.50 0.58 5.65
CA ALA A 74 -15.74 0.75 4.42
C ALA A 74 -15.48 -0.57 3.71
N LEU A 75 -15.67 -0.58 2.40
CA LEU A 75 -15.34 -1.69 1.50
C LEU A 75 -14.15 -1.31 0.63
N PHE A 76 -13.09 -2.10 0.69
CA PHE A 76 -11.91 -1.99 -0.16
C PHE A 76 -11.92 -3.09 -1.21
N LEU A 77 -11.88 -2.71 -2.48
CA LEU A 77 -11.74 -3.64 -3.60
C LEU A 77 -10.27 -3.68 -4.00
N GLY A 78 -9.58 -4.71 -3.54
CA GLY A 78 -8.12 -4.83 -3.54
C GLY A 78 -7.50 -4.30 -2.24
N LEU A 79 -6.54 -5.06 -1.69
CA LEU A 79 -5.79 -4.69 -0.50
C LEU A 79 -4.55 -3.85 -0.84
N GLY A 80 -3.86 -4.20 -1.94
CA GLY A 80 -2.50 -3.72 -2.18
C GLY A 80 -1.60 -4.03 -0.98
N ALA A 81 -0.71 -3.12 -0.59
CA ALA A 81 0.06 -3.22 0.65
C ALA A 81 -0.72 -2.80 1.92
N GLY A 82 -2.04 -2.59 1.82
CA GLY A 82 -2.92 -2.23 2.93
C GLY A 82 -2.81 -0.78 3.42
N THR A 83 -2.00 0.07 2.79
CA THR A 83 -1.74 1.45 3.27
C THR A 83 -2.98 2.33 3.27
N LEU A 84 -3.83 2.23 2.24
CA LEU A 84 -5.09 2.97 2.19
C LEU A 84 -6.06 2.49 3.29
N THR A 85 -6.19 1.17 3.47
CA THR A 85 -7.01 0.59 4.54
C THR A 85 -6.53 1.05 5.91
N GLN A 86 -5.23 1.01 6.16
CA GLN A 86 -4.61 1.47 7.41
C GLN A 86 -4.82 2.97 7.64
N ALA A 87 -4.73 3.80 6.60
CA ALA A 87 -5.02 5.23 6.68
C ALA A 87 -6.49 5.48 7.04
N CYS A 88 -7.43 4.83 6.35
CA CYS A 88 -8.85 4.95 6.66
C CYS A 88 -9.17 4.50 8.09
N MET A 89 -8.65 3.35 8.54
CA MET A 89 -8.85 2.86 9.91
C MET A 89 -8.26 3.78 10.98
N LYS A 90 -7.17 4.49 10.69
CA LYS A 90 -6.53 5.42 11.62
C LYS A 90 -7.27 6.75 11.74
N PHE A 91 -7.84 7.25 10.64
CA PHE A 91 -8.36 8.61 10.56
C PHE A 91 -9.89 8.72 10.44
N LEU A 92 -10.59 7.63 10.15
CA LEU A 92 -12.04 7.58 10.05
C LEU A 92 -12.62 6.75 11.20
N PRO A 93 -13.85 7.06 11.68
CA PRO A 93 -14.49 6.33 12.77
C PRO A 93 -15.14 5.02 12.29
N LEU A 94 -14.39 4.20 11.56
CA LEU A 94 -14.88 2.95 10.99
C LEU A 94 -15.04 1.89 12.09
N GLU A 95 -16.21 1.25 12.12
CA GLU A 95 -16.54 0.12 12.98
C GLU A 95 -16.42 -1.22 12.24
N ASP A 96 -16.67 -1.20 10.92
CA ASP A 96 -16.59 -2.37 10.04
C ASP A 96 -15.75 -2.10 8.79
N VAL A 97 -14.85 -3.02 8.47
CA VAL A 97 -13.91 -2.90 7.35
C VAL A 97 -13.84 -4.22 6.61
N GLU A 98 -14.26 -4.20 5.35
CA GLU A 98 -14.19 -5.35 4.47
C GLU A 98 -13.18 -5.10 3.35
N VAL A 99 -12.36 -6.12 3.08
CA VAL A 99 -11.43 -6.11 1.95
C VAL A 99 -11.70 -7.33 1.09
N ILE A 100 -11.90 -7.09 -0.20
CA ILE A 100 -12.07 -8.14 -1.20
C ILE A 100 -10.82 -8.13 -2.07
N GLU A 101 -9.93 -9.08 -1.82
CA GLU A 101 -8.70 -9.29 -2.58
C GLU A 101 -8.85 -10.50 -3.51
N LEU A 102 -8.40 -10.35 -4.75
CA LEU A 102 -8.47 -11.40 -5.76
C LEU A 102 -7.34 -12.42 -5.58
N ARG A 103 -6.15 -11.96 -5.14
CA ARG A 103 -4.93 -12.76 -5.02
C ARG A 103 -4.65 -13.05 -3.54
N PRO A 104 -4.97 -14.25 -3.03
CA PRO A 104 -4.94 -14.53 -1.58
C PRO A 104 -3.55 -14.89 -1.02
N ASP A 105 -2.57 -15.12 -1.89
CA ASP A 105 -1.20 -15.56 -1.54
C ASP A 105 -0.24 -14.37 -1.35
#